data_AF-A0A1Y4M3S4-F1
#
_entry.id   AF-A0A1Y4M3S4-F1
#
_cell.length_a   1.000
_cell.length_b   1.000
_cell.length_c   1.000
_cell.angle_alpha   90.00
_cell.angle_beta   90.00
_cell.angle_gamma   90.00
#
_symmetry.space_group_name_H-M   'P 1'
#
loop_
_entity.id
_entity.type
_entity.pdbx_description
1 polymer ?
#
loop_
_entity_poly.entity_id
_entity_poly.type
_entity_poly.pdbx_seq_one_letter_code
_entity_poly.pdbx_strand_id
1 'polypeptide(L)'
;MAYADTLSTDGVTDTAKKAFEDALANAKTVLAKTDATQDEVNAAWNQLLEGIWGLGLVQGDKDELNKLIAKAEDMMANADKYVETNWQQLVDALAAAKEVAADGDAMDSDIKPVAQALLDAILAQRFKANKDILEDLLAEAETVDTTGASEAAVAAFRTALANAKAVMADATLSVDDQAKVDEAVAALKSAMEGLTAGGAPETTDKPEATDNPQTTQKPDATQKPEGEKPAPTGDTNNVMVPVIVVVVCVVALVAVVVVARKRKH
;
A
#
# COMPACT_ATOMS: atom_id res chain seq x y z
N MET A 1 47.95 -25.75 1.53
CA MET A 1 48.24 -25.33 2.93
C MET A 1 48.46 -23.84 2.99
N ALA A 2 49.69 -23.30 2.96
CA ALA A 2 49.94 -21.86 3.17
C ALA A 2 49.04 -20.89 2.39
N TYR A 3 48.66 -21.19 1.14
CA TYR A 3 47.66 -20.41 0.40
C TYR A 3 46.25 -20.49 0.99
N ALA A 4 45.76 -21.70 1.27
CA ALA A 4 44.43 -21.92 1.86
C ALA A 4 44.30 -21.27 3.24
N ASP A 5 45.38 -21.28 4.05
CA ASP A 5 45.44 -20.60 5.35
C ASP A 5 45.34 -19.05 5.25
N THR A 6 45.35 -18.47 4.04
CA THR A 6 45.20 -17.02 3.80
C THR A 6 43.86 -16.63 3.16
N LEU A 7 42.97 -17.59 2.89
CA LEU A 7 41.66 -17.31 2.29
C LEU A 7 40.67 -16.83 3.36
N SER A 8 39.92 -15.77 3.06
CA SER A 8 38.80 -15.34 3.90
C SER A 8 37.53 -16.13 3.55
N THR A 9 36.69 -16.34 4.57
CA THR A 9 35.34 -16.90 4.47
C THR A 9 34.25 -15.85 4.76
N ASP A 10 34.63 -14.56 4.81
CA ASP A 10 33.71 -13.46 5.10
C ASP A 10 32.71 -13.29 3.95
N GLY A 11 31.41 -13.31 4.26
CA GLY A 11 30.33 -13.23 3.26
C GLY A 11 30.13 -14.49 2.42
N VAL A 12 30.88 -15.57 2.65
CA VAL A 12 30.64 -16.88 2.03
C VAL A 12 29.38 -17.52 2.63
N THR A 13 28.64 -18.29 1.84
CA THR A 13 27.49 -19.05 2.33
C THR A 13 27.90 -20.04 3.42
N ASP A 14 27.09 -20.20 4.46
CA ASP A 14 27.42 -20.99 5.66
C ASP A 14 27.81 -22.44 5.32
N THR A 15 27.10 -23.08 4.38
CA THR A 15 27.40 -24.42 3.88
C THR A 15 28.75 -24.49 3.15
N ALA A 16 29.06 -23.51 2.29
CA ALA A 16 30.32 -23.50 1.55
C ALA A 16 31.52 -23.15 2.42
N LYS A 17 31.35 -22.21 3.36
CA LYS A 17 32.31 -21.90 4.42
C LYS A 17 32.62 -23.15 5.24
N LYS A 18 31.59 -23.86 5.71
CA LYS A 18 31.77 -25.09 6.48
C LYS A 18 32.52 -26.16 5.68
N ALA A 19 32.17 -26.37 4.41
CA ALA A 19 32.85 -27.33 3.54
C ALA A 19 34.35 -27.02 3.39
N PHE A 20 34.71 -25.74 3.23
CA PHE A 20 36.10 -25.30 3.19
C PHE A 20 36.83 -25.50 4.53
N GLU A 21 36.22 -25.12 5.66
CA GLU A 21 36.81 -25.26 6.99
C GLU A 21 37.05 -26.74 7.35
N ASP A 22 36.08 -27.62 7.09
CA ASP A 22 36.21 -29.07 7.31
C ASP A 22 37.30 -29.67 6.40
N ALA A 23 37.37 -29.27 5.12
CA ALA A 23 38.39 -29.74 4.19
C ALA A 23 39.82 -29.26 4.56
N LEU A 24 39.95 -28.01 5.01
CA LEU A 24 41.21 -27.45 5.51
C LEU A 24 41.67 -28.15 6.79
N ALA A 25 40.74 -28.49 7.69
CA ALA A 25 41.03 -29.28 8.88
C ALA A 25 41.52 -30.70 8.50
N ASN A 26 40.84 -31.39 7.58
CA ASN A 26 41.28 -32.70 7.10
C ASN A 26 42.67 -32.65 6.43
N ALA A 27 42.92 -31.65 5.58
CA ALA A 27 44.23 -31.47 4.94
C ALA A 27 45.36 -31.22 5.96
N LYS A 28 45.09 -30.49 7.05
CA LYS A 28 46.03 -30.34 8.18
C LYS A 28 46.26 -31.67 8.90
N THR A 29 45.22 -32.46 9.13
CA THR A 29 45.32 -33.79 9.76
C THR A 29 46.14 -34.77 8.91
N VAL A 30 45.92 -34.83 7.60
CA VAL A 30 46.68 -35.70 6.69
C VAL A 30 48.13 -35.24 6.56
N LEU A 31 48.40 -33.93 6.51
CA LEU A 31 49.77 -33.40 6.51
C LEU A 31 50.56 -33.76 7.78
N ALA A 32 49.89 -33.87 8.93
CA ALA A 32 50.52 -34.19 10.21
C ALA A 32 50.78 -35.71 10.41
N LYS A 33 50.21 -36.58 9.57
CA LYS A 33 50.47 -38.03 9.62
C LYS A 33 51.88 -38.35 9.13
N THR A 34 52.62 -39.11 9.92
CA THR A 34 53.99 -39.56 9.59
C THR A 34 54.04 -40.67 8.54
N ASP A 35 52.92 -41.34 8.30
CA ASP A 35 52.74 -42.52 7.46
C ASP A 35 51.61 -42.33 6.42
N ALA A 36 51.25 -41.07 6.11
CA ALA A 36 50.22 -40.74 5.13
C ALA A 36 50.48 -41.41 3.77
N THR A 37 49.49 -42.13 3.27
CA THR A 37 49.52 -42.70 1.92
C THR A 37 49.31 -41.63 0.85
N GLN A 38 49.81 -41.85 -0.36
CA GLN A 38 49.59 -40.94 -1.48
C GLN A 38 48.09 -40.76 -1.79
N ASP A 39 47.27 -41.80 -1.58
CA ASP A 39 45.83 -41.74 -1.80
C ASP A 39 45.12 -40.87 -0.76
N GLU A 40 45.52 -40.92 0.52
CA GLU A 40 45.03 -39.99 1.55
C GLU A 40 45.42 -38.54 1.25
N VAL A 41 46.66 -38.31 0.79
CA VAL A 41 47.14 -36.98 0.38
C VAL A 41 46.34 -36.47 -0.82
N ASN A 42 46.10 -37.30 -1.83
CA ASN A 42 45.30 -36.96 -3.01
C ASN A 42 43.84 -36.67 -2.64
N ALA A 43 43.23 -37.47 -1.76
CA ALA A 43 41.85 -37.27 -1.32
C ALA A 43 41.70 -35.95 -0.55
N ALA A 44 42.59 -35.67 0.41
CA ALA A 44 42.57 -34.41 1.16
C ALA A 44 42.89 -33.20 0.28
N TRP A 45 43.76 -33.34 -0.73
CA TRP A 45 44.02 -32.30 -1.72
C TRP A 45 42.78 -31.97 -2.56
N ASN A 46 42.07 -33.00 -3.06
CA ASN A 46 40.86 -32.82 -3.87
C ASN A 46 39.74 -32.16 -3.05
N GLN A 47 39.49 -32.62 -1.82
CA GLN A 47 38.51 -32.01 -0.91
C GLN A 47 38.85 -30.54 -0.61
N LEU A 48 40.14 -30.23 -0.39
CA LEU A 48 40.57 -28.84 -0.18
C LEU A 48 40.35 -27.98 -1.42
N LEU A 49 40.59 -28.50 -2.62
CA LEU A 49 40.34 -27.78 -3.87
C LEU A 49 38.84 -27.53 -4.11
N GLU A 50 38.00 -28.53 -3.85
CA GLU A 50 36.53 -28.39 -3.89
C GLU A 50 36.03 -27.35 -2.88
N GLY A 51 36.53 -27.38 -1.64
CA GLY A 51 36.23 -26.37 -0.62
C GLY A 51 36.65 -24.96 -1.05
N ILE A 52 37.84 -24.80 -1.65
CA ILE A 52 38.32 -23.51 -2.19
C ILE A 52 37.43 -23.01 -3.32
N TRP A 53 36.94 -23.89 -4.20
CA TRP A 53 35.96 -23.52 -5.24
C TRP A 53 34.61 -23.10 -4.64
N GLY A 54 34.20 -23.75 -3.55
CA GLY A 54 33.00 -23.40 -2.79
C GLY A 54 33.01 -21.96 -2.25
N LEU A 55 34.18 -21.39 -1.94
CA LEU A 55 34.29 -20.00 -1.45
C LEU A 55 33.80 -18.93 -2.47
N GLY A 56 33.56 -19.29 -3.73
CA GLY A 56 32.90 -18.41 -4.70
C GLY A 56 31.39 -18.27 -4.48
N LEU A 57 30.78 -19.10 -3.63
CA LEU A 57 29.37 -19.03 -3.25
C LEU A 57 29.22 -18.05 -2.09
N VAL A 58 28.85 -16.81 -2.40
CA VAL A 58 28.66 -15.73 -1.43
C VAL A 58 27.19 -15.48 -1.12
N GLN A 59 26.91 -15.06 0.11
CA GLN A 59 25.59 -14.61 0.54
C GLN A 59 25.21 -13.33 -0.24
N GLY A 60 23.91 -13.16 -0.49
CA GLY A 60 23.39 -11.93 -1.09
C GLY A 60 23.31 -10.77 -0.09
N ASP A 61 23.11 -9.55 -0.60
CA ASP A 61 22.98 -8.36 0.25
C ASP A 61 21.60 -8.32 0.92
N LYS A 62 21.59 -8.34 2.25
CA LYS A 62 20.38 -8.34 3.09
C LYS A 62 20.00 -6.96 3.64
N ASP A 63 20.76 -5.90 3.37
CA ASP A 63 20.54 -4.58 3.98
C ASP A 63 19.14 -4.01 3.70
N GLU A 64 18.65 -4.13 2.46
CA GLU A 64 17.31 -3.63 2.11
C GLU A 64 16.20 -4.53 2.66
N LEU A 65 16.38 -5.86 2.62
CA LEU A 65 15.44 -6.81 3.23
C LEU A 65 15.27 -6.52 4.73
N ASN A 66 16.37 -6.26 5.45
CA ASN A 66 16.36 -5.94 6.87
C ASN A 66 15.65 -4.61 7.19
N LYS A 67 15.78 -3.58 6.32
CA LYS A 67 15.03 -2.33 6.45
C LYS A 67 13.53 -2.54 6.27
N LEU A 68 13.14 -3.35 5.28
CA LEU A 68 11.73 -3.69 5.03
C LEU A 68 11.13 -4.50 6.18
N ILE A 69 11.88 -5.47 6.73
CA ILE A 69 11.50 -6.21 7.95
C ILE A 69 11.26 -5.24 9.11
N ALA A 70 12.21 -4.36 9.41
CA ALA A 70 12.07 -3.38 10.49
C ALA A 70 10.86 -2.45 10.28
N LYS A 71 10.56 -2.06 9.03
CA LYS A 71 9.37 -1.25 8.72
C LYS A 71 8.06 -2.02 8.89
N ALA A 72 8.02 -3.29 8.49
CA ALA A 72 6.85 -4.14 8.68
C ALA A 72 6.63 -4.47 10.17
N GLU A 73 7.68 -4.64 10.97
CA GLU A 73 7.58 -4.80 12.43
C GLU A 73 7.04 -3.55 13.14
N ASP A 74 7.48 -2.36 12.72
CA ASP A 74 6.90 -1.07 13.18
C ASP A 74 5.40 -0.98 12.83
N MET A 75 5.00 -1.42 11.64
CA MET A 75 3.57 -1.50 11.27
C MET A 75 2.82 -2.51 12.13
N MET A 76 3.38 -3.69 12.39
CA MET A 76 2.79 -4.71 13.26
C MET A 76 2.57 -4.21 14.70
N ALA A 77 3.46 -3.37 15.22
CA ALA A 77 3.30 -2.71 16.52
C ALA A 77 2.20 -1.62 16.55
N ASN A 78 1.70 -1.21 15.39
CA ASN A 78 0.69 -0.16 15.18
C ASN A 78 -0.53 -0.69 14.38
N ALA A 79 -0.80 -2.00 14.43
CA ALA A 79 -1.82 -2.68 13.61
C ALA A 79 -3.22 -2.08 13.77
N ASP A 80 -3.53 -1.53 14.93
CA ASP A 80 -4.79 -0.85 15.25
C ASP A 80 -5.10 0.34 14.32
N LYS A 81 -4.08 0.97 13.73
CA LYS A 81 -4.21 2.13 12.83
C LYS A 81 -4.55 1.75 11.39
N TYR A 82 -4.37 0.48 11.02
CA TYR A 82 -4.58 -0.02 9.66
C TYR A 82 -5.92 -0.74 9.54
N VAL A 83 -6.47 -0.76 8.32
CA VAL A 83 -7.62 -1.63 7.99
C VAL A 83 -7.16 -3.08 7.89
N GLU A 84 -8.07 -4.03 8.15
CA GLU A 84 -7.77 -5.47 8.09
C GLU A 84 -7.51 -5.97 6.65
N THR A 85 -8.03 -5.25 5.66
CA THR A 85 -7.82 -5.53 4.23
C THR A 85 -6.33 -5.57 3.88
N ASN A 86 -5.90 -6.69 3.28
CA ASN A 86 -4.50 -7.01 2.95
C ASN A 86 -3.56 -7.21 4.14
N TRP A 87 -4.03 -7.14 5.40
CA TRP A 87 -3.15 -7.24 6.57
C TRP A 87 -2.42 -8.59 6.65
N GLN A 88 -3.11 -9.69 6.37
CA GLN A 88 -2.50 -11.02 6.35
C GLN A 88 -1.37 -11.15 5.32
N GLN A 89 -1.44 -10.43 4.19
CA GLN A 89 -0.36 -10.44 3.18
C GLN A 89 0.93 -9.84 3.75
N LEU A 90 0.84 -8.82 4.61
CA LEU A 90 1.99 -8.26 5.33
C LEU A 90 2.55 -9.26 6.34
N VAL A 91 1.69 -9.94 7.09
CA VAL A 91 2.09 -10.96 8.07
C VAL A 91 2.87 -12.10 7.39
N ASP A 92 2.32 -12.64 6.30
CA ASP A 92 2.91 -13.77 5.56
C ASP A 92 4.23 -13.36 4.88
N ALA A 93 4.27 -12.19 4.23
CA ALA A 93 5.49 -11.69 3.59
C ALA A 93 6.59 -11.35 4.61
N LEU A 94 6.23 -10.84 5.80
CA LEU A 94 7.18 -10.58 6.88
C LEU A 94 7.76 -11.88 7.46
N ALA A 95 6.97 -12.95 7.56
CA ALA A 95 7.45 -14.26 7.98
C ALA A 95 8.50 -14.80 6.99
N ALA A 96 8.16 -14.84 5.70
CA ALA A 96 9.08 -15.28 4.63
C ALA A 96 10.37 -14.43 4.57
N ALA A 97 10.25 -13.11 4.75
CA ALA A 97 11.40 -12.21 4.81
C ALA A 97 12.34 -12.52 5.98
N LYS A 98 11.80 -12.85 7.15
CA LYS A 98 12.61 -13.23 8.32
C LYS A 98 13.32 -14.56 8.13
N GLU A 99 12.70 -15.53 7.47
CA GLU A 99 13.33 -16.80 7.13
C GLU A 99 14.53 -16.59 6.21
N VAL A 100 14.37 -15.86 5.10
CA VAL A 100 15.47 -15.58 4.14
C VAL A 100 16.54 -14.66 4.71
N ALA A 101 16.19 -13.72 5.61
CA ALA A 101 17.17 -12.92 6.32
C ALA A 101 18.05 -13.78 7.25
N ALA A 102 17.47 -14.77 7.92
CA ALA A 102 18.17 -15.69 8.82
C ALA A 102 18.96 -16.80 8.09
N ASP A 103 18.63 -17.12 6.84
CA ASP A 103 19.29 -18.15 6.04
C ASP A 103 20.71 -17.74 5.61
N GLY A 104 21.73 -18.36 6.21
CA GLY A 104 23.15 -18.12 5.90
C GLY A 104 23.62 -18.65 4.53
N ASP A 105 22.77 -19.37 3.79
CA ASP A 105 23.04 -19.79 2.41
C ASP A 105 22.31 -18.92 1.36
N ALA A 106 21.41 -18.02 1.79
CA ALA A 106 20.59 -17.20 0.89
C ALA A 106 21.43 -16.27 -0.02
N MET A 107 21.20 -16.37 -1.32
CA MET A 107 21.83 -15.56 -2.35
C MET A 107 20.90 -14.42 -2.81
N ASP A 108 21.45 -13.52 -3.62
CA ASP A 108 20.70 -12.42 -4.26
C ASP A 108 19.44 -12.89 -5.01
N SER A 109 19.45 -14.12 -5.53
CA SER A 109 18.31 -14.77 -6.20
C SER A 109 17.13 -15.06 -5.27
N ASP A 110 17.41 -15.31 -4.00
CA ASP A 110 16.43 -15.73 -2.99
C ASP A 110 15.94 -14.50 -2.21
N ILE A 111 16.85 -13.56 -1.93
CA ILE A 111 16.59 -12.31 -1.21
C ILE A 111 15.71 -11.36 -2.02
N LYS A 112 16.02 -11.12 -3.31
CA LYS A 112 15.35 -10.07 -4.10
C LYS A 112 13.84 -10.29 -4.30
N PRO A 113 13.35 -11.50 -4.63
CA PRO A 113 11.92 -11.75 -4.74
C PRO A 113 11.17 -11.55 -3.43
N VAL A 114 11.77 -11.95 -2.30
CA VAL A 114 11.15 -11.84 -0.97
C VAL A 114 11.15 -10.40 -0.47
N ALA A 115 12.22 -9.64 -0.73
CA ALA A 115 12.26 -8.20 -0.48
C ALA A 115 11.17 -7.46 -1.27
N GLN A 116 11.00 -7.78 -2.56
CA GLN A 116 9.95 -7.20 -3.39
C GLN A 116 8.55 -7.55 -2.87
N ALA A 117 8.30 -8.82 -2.52
CA ALA A 117 7.01 -9.25 -1.98
C ALA A 117 6.66 -8.55 -0.65
N LEU A 118 7.64 -8.33 0.23
CA LEU A 118 7.44 -7.58 1.47
C LEU A 118 7.18 -6.09 1.22
N LEU A 119 7.89 -5.47 0.27
CA LEU A 119 7.64 -4.09 -0.15
C LEU A 119 6.22 -3.92 -0.70
N ASP A 120 5.77 -4.82 -1.59
CA ASP A 120 4.44 -4.78 -2.17
C ASP A 120 3.36 -4.96 -1.09
N ALA A 121 3.57 -5.88 -0.13
CA ALA A 121 2.67 -6.07 1.01
C ALA A 121 2.61 -4.86 1.95
N ILE A 122 3.73 -4.15 2.17
CA ILE A 122 3.76 -2.87 2.91
C ILE A 122 2.94 -1.80 2.19
N LEU A 123 3.10 -1.67 0.86
CA LEU A 123 2.40 -0.67 0.04
C LEU A 123 0.90 -0.96 -0.15
N ALA A 124 0.49 -2.22 0.02
CA ALA A 124 -0.91 -2.64 -0.02
C ALA A 124 -1.73 -2.22 1.21
N GLN A 125 -1.09 -1.81 2.31
CA GLN A 125 -1.79 -1.43 3.54
C GLN A 125 -2.41 -0.03 3.46
N ARG A 126 -3.51 0.20 4.20
CA ARG A 126 -4.15 1.50 4.34
C ARG A 126 -4.43 1.82 5.79
N PHE A 127 -4.23 3.09 6.16
CA PHE A 127 -4.73 3.59 7.45
C PHE A 127 -6.26 3.62 7.44
N LYS A 128 -6.86 3.46 8.62
CA LYS A 128 -8.30 3.68 8.84
C LYS A 128 -8.68 5.15 8.58
N ALA A 129 -9.93 5.37 8.19
CA ALA A 129 -10.53 6.71 8.17
C ALA A 129 -10.48 7.33 9.58
N ASN A 130 -10.24 8.65 9.67
CA ASN A 130 -10.41 9.37 10.93
C ASN A 130 -11.91 9.54 11.21
N LYS A 131 -12.33 9.19 12.43
CA LYS A 131 -13.73 9.27 12.88
C LYS A 131 -13.92 10.13 14.13
N ASP A 132 -12.88 10.82 14.61
CA ASP A 132 -12.89 11.56 15.89
C ASP A 132 -14.04 12.59 15.92
N ILE A 133 -14.23 13.32 14.83
CA ILE A 133 -15.32 14.31 14.66
C ILE A 133 -16.70 13.64 14.64
N LEU A 134 -16.80 12.42 14.09
CA LEU A 134 -18.06 11.66 14.06
C LEU A 134 -18.41 11.09 15.44
N GLU A 135 -17.40 10.68 16.21
CA GLU A 135 -17.56 10.21 17.59
C GLU A 135 -18.07 11.33 18.50
N ASP A 136 -17.44 12.51 18.47
CA ASP A 136 -17.88 13.71 19.20
C ASP A 136 -19.32 14.11 18.83
N LEU A 137 -19.64 14.13 17.52
CA LEU A 137 -20.96 14.51 17.03
C LEU A 137 -22.05 13.49 17.39
N LEU A 138 -21.70 12.19 17.46
CA LEU A 138 -22.60 11.14 17.93
C LEU A 138 -22.90 11.29 19.42
N ALA A 139 -21.91 11.64 20.24
CA ALA A 139 -22.10 11.91 21.65
C ALA A 139 -22.98 13.14 21.90
N GLU A 140 -22.83 14.22 21.11
CA GLU A 140 -23.74 15.37 21.14
C GLU A 140 -25.17 14.95 20.76
N ALA A 141 -25.33 14.24 19.63
CA ALA A 141 -26.63 13.81 19.10
C ALA A 141 -27.45 12.96 20.08
N GLU A 142 -26.81 12.11 20.90
CA GLU A 142 -27.52 11.31 21.90
C GLU A 142 -28.15 12.14 23.04
N THR A 143 -27.75 13.41 23.20
CA THR A 143 -28.28 14.32 24.22
C THR A 143 -29.36 15.28 23.70
N VAL A 144 -29.62 15.31 22.39
CA VAL A 144 -30.52 16.28 21.77
C VAL A 144 -31.98 16.03 22.16
N ASP A 145 -32.62 17.04 22.76
CA ASP A 145 -34.06 17.03 23.01
C ASP A 145 -34.82 17.24 21.68
N THR A 146 -35.78 16.36 21.41
CA THR A 146 -36.65 16.40 20.23
C THR A 146 -38.04 16.98 20.52
N THR A 147 -38.28 17.44 21.76
CA THR A 147 -39.56 17.99 22.20
C THR A 147 -39.91 19.27 21.42
N GLY A 148 -41.06 19.28 20.77
CA GLY A 148 -41.54 20.42 19.98
C GLY A 148 -41.05 20.46 18.52
N ALA A 149 -40.13 19.59 18.13
CA ALA A 149 -39.77 19.41 16.71
C ALA A 149 -40.89 18.70 15.94
N SER A 150 -40.93 18.89 14.61
CA SER A 150 -41.92 18.21 13.75
C SER A 150 -41.59 16.72 13.58
N GLU A 151 -42.61 15.87 13.36
CA GLU A 151 -42.40 14.43 13.13
C GLU A 151 -41.43 14.17 11.97
N ALA A 152 -41.48 14.99 10.92
CA ALA A 152 -40.58 14.91 9.77
C ALA A 152 -39.12 15.24 10.13
N ALA A 153 -38.88 16.29 10.94
CA ALA A 153 -37.53 16.63 11.40
C ALA A 153 -36.96 15.54 12.33
N VAL A 154 -37.78 15.00 13.25
CA VAL A 154 -37.39 13.89 14.12
C VAL A 154 -37.11 12.61 13.34
N ALA A 155 -37.86 12.32 12.28
CA ALA A 155 -37.61 11.19 11.39
C ALA A 155 -36.29 11.36 10.59
N ALA A 156 -36.03 12.55 10.08
CA ALA A 156 -34.77 12.88 9.39
C ALA A 156 -33.57 12.73 10.33
N PHE A 157 -33.64 13.28 11.55
CA PHE A 157 -32.61 13.14 12.58
C PHE A 157 -32.33 11.68 12.95
N ARG A 158 -33.37 10.88 13.23
CA ARG A 158 -33.20 9.45 13.53
C ARG A 158 -32.55 8.68 12.38
N THR A 159 -32.86 9.05 11.14
CA THR A 159 -32.25 8.44 9.95
C THR A 159 -30.76 8.79 9.82
N ALA A 160 -30.42 10.08 9.98
CA ALA A 160 -29.04 10.55 9.95
C ALA A 160 -28.20 9.94 11.10
N LEU A 161 -28.76 9.87 12.31
CA LEU A 161 -28.14 9.24 13.47
C LEU A 161 -27.87 7.74 13.26
N ALA A 162 -28.82 7.02 12.66
CA ALA A 162 -28.64 5.60 12.33
C ALA A 162 -27.52 5.40 11.29
N ASN A 163 -27.46 6.25 10.25
CA ASN A 163 -26.39 6.21 9.25
C ASN A 163 -25.02 6.55 9.86
N ALA A 164 -24.94 7.61 10.67
CA ALA A 164 -23.74 7.99 11.39
C ALA A 164 -23.20 6.86 12.29
N LYS A 165 -24.08 6.15 13.01
CA LYS A 165 -23.69 4.98 13.81
C LYS A 165 -23.21 3.80 12.96
N ALA A 166 -23.81 3.55 11.80
CA ALA A 166 -23.33 2.52 10.87
C ALA A 166 -21.93 2.86 10.33
N VAL A 167 -21.71 4.10 9.90
CA VAL A 167 -20.40 4.59 9.43
C VAL A 167 -19.36 4.57 10.55
N MET A 168 -19.73 4.88 11.80
CA MET A 168 -18.84 4.76 12.95
C MET A 168 -18.39 3.31 13.18
N ALA A 169 -19.33 2.37 13.12
CA ALA A 169 -19.07 0.94 13.33
C ALA A 169 -18.31 0.24 12.17
N ASP A 170 -18.30 0.81 10.97
CA ASP A 170 -17.63 0.20 9.80
C ASP A 170 -16.09 0.24 9.92
N ALA A 171 -15.50 -0.86 10.36
CA ALA A 171 -14.05 -1.02 10.51
C ALA A 171 -13.28 -1.12 9.18
N THR A 172 -13.97 -1.23 8.05
CA THR A 172 -13.34 -1.36 6.71
C THR A 172 -12.97 -0.02 6.08
N LEU A 173 -13.56 1.08 6.57
CA LEU A 173 -13.32 2.43 6.04
C LEU A 173 -11.86 2.85 6.21
N SER A 174 -11.20 3.08 5.07
CA SER A 174 -9.83 3.54 4.98
C SER A 174 -9.73 5.06 4.80
N VAL A 175 -8.52 5.61 4.81
CA VAL A 175 -8.27 7.01 4.38
C VAL A 175 -8.77 7.30 2.96
N ASP A 176 -8.86 6.30 2.08
CA ASP A 176 -9.40 6.44 0.73
C ASP A 176 -10.95 6.57 0.75
N ASP A 177 -11.59 6.23 1.88
CA ASP A 177 -13.04 6.30 2.12
C ASP A 177 -13.48 7.52 2.95
N GLN A 178 -12.56 8.41 3.35
CA GLN A 178 -12.81 9.49 4.32
C GLN A 178 -14.06 10.33 4.01
N ALA A 179 -14.33 10.59 2.72
CA ALA A 179 -15.51 11.32 2.28
C ALA A 179 -16.84 10.75 2.81
N LYS A 180 -16.96 9.42 3.01
CA LYS A 180 -18.16 8.78 3.58
C LYS A 180 -18.35 9.14 5.06
N VAL A 181 -17.26 9.32 5.80
CA VAL A 181 -17.28 9.77 7.19
C VAL A 181 -17.68 11.24 7.25
N ASP A 182 -17.08 12.07 6.39
CA ASP A 182 -17.34 13.50 6.32
C ASP A 182 -18.80 13.80 5.89
N GLU A 183 -19.36 13.02 4.95
CA GLU A 183 -20.77 13.05 4.55
C GLU A 183 -21.71 12.66 5.71
N ALA A 184 -21.35 11.64 6.50
CA ALA A 184 -22.14 11.25 7.68
C ALA A 184 -22.14 12.32 8.78
N VAL A 185 -20.98 12.96 9.02
CA VAL A 185 -20.83 14.13 9.90
C VAL A 185 -21.74 15.27 9.43
N ALA A 186 -21.66 15.64 8.14
CA ALA A 186 -22.46 16.73 7.57
C ALA A 186 -23.97 16.44 7.65
N ALA A 187 -24.39 15.21 7.34
CA ALA A 187 -25.79 14.80 7.38
C ALA A 187 -26.36 14.80 8.80
N LEU A 188 -25.63 14.26 9.79
CA LEU A 188 -26.06 14.27 11.19
C LEU A 188 -26.16 15.70 11.73
N LYS A 189 -25.15 16.53 11.47
CA LYS A 189 -25.15 17.94 11.88
C LYS A 189 -26.33 18.71 11.29
N SER A 190 -26.57 18.60 9.98
CA SER A 190 -27.69 19.28 9.32
C SER A 190 -29.05 18.81 9.88
N ALA A 191 -29.18 17.53 10.22
CA ALA A 191 -30.41 17.01 10.81
C ALA A 191 -30.63 17.49 12.26
N MET A 192 -29.56 17.71 13.04
CA MET A 192 -29.65 18.35 14.37
C MET A 192 -30.04 19.83 14.27
N GLU A 193 -29.43 20.58 13.36
CA GLU A 193 -29.82 21.98 13.07
C GLU A 193 -31.31 22.06 12.69
N GLY A 194 -31.78 21.12 11.85
CA GLY A 194 -33.18 20.99 11.43
C GLY A 194 -34.19 20.67 12.54
N LEU A 195 -33.77 20.13 13.69
CA LEU A 195 -34.66 19.98 14.86
C LEU A 195 -34.97 21.33 15.52
N THR A 196 -33.98 22.24 15.56
CA THR A 196 -34.10 23.55 16.23
C THR A 196 -34.86 24.59 15.38
N ALA A 197 -34.91 24.41 14.06
CA ALA A 197 -35.58 25.30 13.10
C ALA A 197 -37.12 25.15 13.08
N GLY A 198 -37.73 24.62 14.14
CA GLY A 198 -39.15 24.27 14.16
C GLY A 198 -40.08 25.49 14.07
N GLY A 199 -40.97 25.49 13.06
CA GLY A 199 -42.21 26.27 13.16
C GLY A 199 -42.61 27.19 12.01
N ALA A 200 -42.41 26.83 10.74
CA ALA A 200 -43.20 27.39 9.65
C ALA A 200 -43.54 26.31 8.60
N PRO A 201 -44.83 26.05 8.30
CA PRO A 201 -45.18 25.43 7.05
C PRO A 201 -44.99 26.47 5.94
N GLU A 202 -43.91 26.35 5.17
CA GLU A 202 -43.86 26.93 3.82
C GLU A 202 -44.97 26.26 3.01
N THR A 203 -46.12 26.92 2.94
CA THR A 203 -47.18 26.58 1.98
C THR A 203 -46.67 26.92 0.59
N THR A 204 -45.92 26.00 -0.03
CA THR A 204 -45.57 26.13 -1.44
C THR A 204 -46.85 26.12 -2.25
N ASP A 205 -47.20 27.28 -2.79
CA ASP A 205 -48.41 27.47 -3.58
C ASP A 205 -48.51 26.46 -4.72
N LYS A 206 -49.71 25.89 -4.83
CA LYS A 206 -50.17 25.04 -5.93
C LYS A 206 -50.11 25.82 -7.26
N PRO A 207 -49.41 25.32 -8.30
CA PRO A 207 -49.60 25.77 -9.66
C PRO A 207 -50.76 24.98 -10.32
N GLU A 208 -51.95 25.56 -10.32
CA GLU A 208 -52.89 25.43 -11.45
C GLU A 208 -52.54 26.56 -12.45
N ALA A 209 -52.57 26.43 -13.77
CA ALA A 209 -52.81 25.30 -14.68
C ALA A 209 -51.82 25.47 -15.88
N THR A 210 -51.87 24.87 -17.08
CA THR A 210 -52.99 24.47 -17.95
C THR A 210 -52.44 23.65 -19.14
N ASP A 211 -53.23 22.76 -19.73
CA ASP A 211 -52.93 22.14 -21.03
C ASP A 211 -52.98 23.14 -22.22
N ASN A 212 -51.99 23.05 -23.12
CA ASN A 212 -52.00 22.98 -24.61
C ASN A 212 -53.18 23.51 -25.48
N PRO A 213 -53.05 23.68 -26.84
CA PRO A 213 -51.85 23.77 -27.72
C PRO A 213 -51.95 24.79 -28.92
N GLN A 214 -50.91 24.82 -29.79
CA GLN A 214 -50.96 25.08 -31.28
C GLN A 214 -51.23 26.54 -31.80
N THR A 215 -50.83 27.03 -33.01
CA THR A 215 -50.26 26.49 -34.29
C THR A 215 -49.30 27.47 -35.06
N THR A 216 -48.29 26.94 -35.78
CA THR A 216 -47.74 27.26 -37.16
C THR A 216 -47.80 28.69 -37.79
N GLN A 217 -46.82 29.27 -38.53
CA GLN A 217 -46.19 28.85 -39.83
C GLN A 217 -44.89 29.65 -40.18
N LYS A 218 -44.12 29.25 -41.23
CA LYS A 218 -42.77 29.77 -41.65
C LYS A 218 -42.72 30.33 -43.09
N PRO A 219 -41.95 31.42 -43.34
CA PRO A 219 -41.11 31.57 -44.56
C PRO A 219 -39.78 32.38 -44.39
N ASP A 220 -38.70 32.24 -45.18
CA ASP A 220 -38.18 31.00 -45.81
C ASP A 220 -36.64 30.96 -46.11
N ALA A 221 -36.08 31.78 -47.03
CA ALA A 221 -34.72 31.62 -47.62
C ALA A 221 -33.98 32.97 -47.88
N THR A 222 -32.69 33.06 -48.23
CA THR A 222 -31.65 32.10 -48.72
C THR A 222 -30.36 32.20 -47.84
N GLN A 223 -29.11 31.78 -48.15
CA GLN A 223 -28.44 31.20 -49.33
C GLN A 223 -27.15 30.40 -48.95
N LYS A 224 -26.42 29.88 -49.95
CA LYS A 224 -25.11 29.19 -49.86
C LYS A 224 -24.30 29.38 -51.17
N PRO A 225 -23.03 28.95 -51.25
CA PRO A 225 -22.59 28.06 -52.36
C PRO A 225 -21.71 26.86 -51.91
N GLU A 226 -21.23 26.00 -52.82
CA GLU A 226 -21.02 24.56 -52.51
C GLU A 226 -19.75 23.85 -52.98
N GLY A 227 -19.38 22.79 -52.24
CA GLY A 227 -18.73 21.59 -52.77
C GLY A 227 -17.93 20.79 -51.72
N GLU A 228 -17.81 19.46 -51.74
CA GLU A 228 -18.46 18.39 -52.54
C GLU A 228 -18.56 17.07 -51.70
N LYS A 229 -19.17 16.02 -52.27
CA LYS A 229 -19.45 14.66 -51.71
C LYS A 229 -18.50 13.62 -52.39
N PRO A 230 -18.55 12.28 -52.16
CA PRO A 230 -19.26 11.49 -51.14
C PRO A 230 -18.45 10.36 -50.42
N ALA A 231 -19.07 9.77 -49.38
CA ALA A 231 -18.62 8.53 -48.71
C ALA A 231 -18.96 7.25 -49.52
N PRO A 232 -18.46 6.06 -49.11
CA PRO A 232 -19.33 5.18 -48.30
C PRO A 232 -18.65 4.40 -47.14
N THR A 233 -19.49 3.65 -46.43
CA THR A 233 -19.29 2.89 -45.18
C THR A 233 -18.63 1.51 -45.33
N GLY A 234 -18.02 0.99 -44.24
CA GLY A 234 -17.79 -0.46 -44.06
C GLY A 234 -16.79 -0.85 -42.95
N ASP A 235 -17.14 -1.83 -42.11
CA ASP A 235 -16.27 -2.44 -41.10
C ASP A 235 -15.04 -3.15 -41.70
N THR A 236 -13.88 -3.12 -41.03
CA THR A 236 -13.23 -4.34 -40.50
C THR A 236 -11.93 -4.09 -39.69
N ASN A 237 -11.65 -5.07 -38.83
CA ASN A 237 -10.50 -5.32 -37.95
C ASN A 237 -9.10 -4.81 -38.35
N ASN A 238 -8.34 -4.56 -37.27
CA ASN A 238 -6.89 -4.77 -37.09
C ASN A 238 -5.92 -3.67 -37.59
N VAL A 239 -5.06 -3.19 -36.67
CA VAL A 239 -3.58 -3.03 -36.76
C VAL A 239 -3.06 -2.03 -35.69
N MET A 240 -2.40 -2.59 -34.67
CA MET A 240 -1.09 -2.17 -34.14
C MET A 240 -0.78 -0.68 -33.78
N VAL A 241 -0.80 -0.36 -32.47
CA VAL A 241 0.35 0.10 -31.63
C VAL A 241 1.30 1.17 -32.25
N PRO A 242 1.56 2.35 -31.60
CA PRO A 242 2.27 2.35 -30.32
C PRO A 242 1.91 3.39 -29.24
N VAL A 243 2.43 3.07 -28.05
CA VAL A 243 2.46 3.82 -26.79
C VAL A 243 3.21 5.15 -26.90
N ILE A 244 2.71 6.20 -26.23
CA ILE A 244 3.54 7.28 -25.69
C ILE A 244 3.19 7.47 -24.21
N VAL A 245 4.10 7.07 -23.33
CA VAL A 245 4.07 7.40 -21.90
C VAL A 245 4.64 8.82 -21.74
N VAL A 246 3.89 9.70 -21.08
CA VAL A 246 4.44 10.98 -20.59
C VAL A 246 4.31 11.00 -19.06
N VAL A 247 5.39 10.59 -18.39
CA VAL A 247 5.56 10.83 -16.95
C VAL A 247 5.88 12.31 -16.77
N VAL A 248 5.02 13.06 -16.09
CA VAL A 248 5.31 14.43 -15.64
C VAL A 248 5.54 14.42 -14.13
N CYS A 249 6.81 14.35 -13.72
CA CYS A 249 7.20 14.54 -12.34
C CYS A 249 7.01 16.02 -11.95
N VAL A 250 6.09 16.32 -11.04
CA VAL A 250 6.00 17.64 -10.38
C VAL A 250 6.38 17.47 -8.91
N VAL A 251 7.67 17.62 -8.62
CA VAL A 251 8.14 17.81 -7.24
C VAL A 251 8.10 19.30 -6.92
N ALA A 252 7.11 19.71 -6.14
CA ALA A 252 6.98 21.08 -5.62
C ALA A 252 7.19 21.06 -4.10
N LEU A 253 8.45 21.17 -3.66
CA LEU A 253 8.78 21.42 -2.25
C LEU A 253 8.83 22.93 -2.00
N VAL A 254 7.91 23.45 -1.17
CA VAL A 254 7.91 24.85 -0.73
C VAL A 254 7.74 24.94 0.78
N ALA A 255 8.83 25.36 1.45
CA ALA A 255 8.86 25.99 2.78
C ALA A 255 8.41 25.10 3.99
N VAL A 256 8.72 25.40 5.26
CA VAL A 256 9.09 26.68 5.89
C VAL A 256 10.21 26.51 6.93
N VAL A 257 11.12 27.49 7.00
CA VAL A 257 12.10 27.67 8.09
C VAL A 257 11.50 28.50 9.23
N VAL A 258 11.35 27.96 10.45
CA VAL A 258 11.13 28.76 11.68
C VAL A 258 11.89 28.19 12.89
N VAL A 259 12.97 28.91 13.25
CA VAL A 259 13.36 29.35 14.62
C VAL A 259 13.34 28.36 15.80
N ALA A 260 14.52 28.15 16.42
CA ALA A 260 14.75 28.52 17.84
C ALA A 260 16.25 28.63 18.21
N ARG A 261 16.65 29.80 18.74
CA ARG A 261 17.94 30.01 19.44
C ARG A 261 17.79 29.72 20.94
N LYS A 262 18.94 29.50 21.60
CA LYS A 262 19.23 29.46 23.06
C LYS A 262 19.18 28.05 23.67
N ARG A 263 20.06 27.69 24.61
CA ARG A 263 20.93 28.52 25.50
C ARG A 263 22.30 27.85 25.74
N LYS A 264 23.31 28.67 26.04
CA LYS A 264 24.51 28.21 26.76
C LYS A 264 24.12 27.78 28.17
N HIS A 265 24.76 26.74 28.69
CA HIS A 265 25.45 26.74 29.98
C HIS A 265 26.63 25.78 29.92
#